data_AF-A0A9P4QL76-F1
#
_entry.id   AF-A0A9P4QL76-F1
#
_cell.length_a   1.000
_cell.length_b   1.000
_cell.length_c   1.000
_cell.angle_alpha   90.00
_cell.angle_beta   90.00
_cell.angle_gamma   90.00
#
_symmetry.space_group_name_H-M   'P 1'
#
loop_
_entity.id
_entity.type
_entity.pdbx_description
1 polymer ?
#
loop_
_entity_poly.entity_id
_entity_poly.type
_entity_poly.pdbx_seq_one_letter_code
_entity_poly.pdbx_strand_id
1 'polypeptide(L)'
;MSYGKLSLELVPVLDQWYRMPAESSSYNYSRGLTTELHLKYINDALTAVGPSFSFENIDVLYVIAAPYADEIGFSTSTSVDVIAADGSTIGISITYGQDLHFTWGYKTINHETGHAMGLPDLYAEEDNTKYVGGFDLMGLIAGQSPDYFAWHKWQLGWVDDSQVECAVDAGKTTYRIGPIEVAGEAAKAVAIPITSTQYVMAEVRSTLGIDSDACGTGVLLYTADSAIGSGDGPVRIIDANENSGGCKPDVGGEMNDAPFGVEQVWAGEGVTVRVVEKVDDDYIIEVERAE
;
A
#
# COMPACT_ATOMS: atom_id res chain seq x y z
N MET A 1 4.87 -1.08 -10.66
CA MET A 1 4.36 -1.73 -9.44
C MET A 1 4.49 -3.26 -9.48
N SER A 2 3.62 -4.03 -10.16
CA SER A 2 3.56 -5.52 -10.06
C SER A 2 4.52 -6.32 -10.95
N TYR A 3 5.40 -5.65 -11.71
CA TYR A 3 6.27 -6.29 -12.71
C TYR A 3 5.54 -7.17 -13.74
N GLY A 4 4.29 -6.82 -14.05
CA GLY A 4 3.45 -7.58 -15.00
C GLY A 4 2.76 -8.80 -14.40
N LYS A 5 2.91 -9.08 -13.09
CA LYS A 5 2.24 -10.20 -12.43
C LYS A 5 0.75 -9.94 -12.14
N LEU A 6 0.32 -8.68 -12.18
CA LEU A 6 -1.09 -8.30 -12.08
C LEU A 6 -1.46 -7.33 -13.20
N SER A 7 -2.58 -7.63 -13.87
CA SER A 7 -3.32 -6.70 -14.71
C SER A 7 -4.76 -6.68 -14.21
N LEU A 8 -5.23 -5.50 -13.79
CA LEU A 8 -6.60 -5.30 -13.35
C LEU A 8 -7.40 -4.68 -14.51
N GLU A 9 -8.37 -5.43 -15.02
CA GLU A 9 -9.32 -4.94 -16.00
C GLU A 9 -10.70 -4.85 -15.35
N LEU A 10 -11.16 -3.62 -15.10
CA LEU A 10 -12.52 -3.38 -14.63
C LEU A 10 -13.48 -3.44 -15.82
N VAL A 11 -13.99 -4.63 -16.11
CA VAL A 11 -15.05 -4.82 -17.09
C VAL A 11 -16.38 -4.50 -16.42
N PRO A 12 -17.14 -3.49 -16.89
CA PRO A 12 -18.46 -3.22 -16.35
C PRO A 12 -19.35 -4.42 -16.67
N VAL A 13 -19.57 -5.26 -15.66
CA VAL A 13 -20.34 -6.49 -15.80
C VAL A 13 -21.81 -6.20 -16.09
N LEU A 14 -22.23 -4.98 -15.75
CA LEU A 14 -23.53 -4.44 -16.07
C LEU A 14 -23.36 -3.27 -17.04
N ASP A 15 -24.05 -3.34 -18.17
CA ASP A 15 -23.97 -2.37 -19.27
C ASP A 15 -24.74 -1.05 -19.00
N GLN A 16 -25.11 -0.82 -17.75
CA GLN A 16 -25.96 0.29 -17.33
C GLN A 16 -25.71 0.73 -15.88
N TRP A 17 -26.15 1.96 -15.58
CA TRP A 17 -26.22 2.46 -14.22
C TRP A 17 -27.52 2.02 -13.54
N TYR A 18 -27.43 1.52 -12.32
CA TYR A 18 -28.59 1.16 -11.51
C TYR A 18 -28.97 2.32 -10.60
N ARG A 19 -30.27 2.64 -10.55
CA ARG A 19 -30.80 3.63 -9.61
C ARG A 19 -30.85 3.02 -8.22
N MET A 20 -30.09 3.58 -7.29
CA MET A 20 -30.16 3.24 -5.88
C MET A 20 -31.58 3.49 -5.32
N PRO A 21 -32.03 2.68 -4.35
CA PRO A 21 -33.38 2.80 -3.77
C PRO A 21 -33.56 4.04 -2.89
N ALA A 22 -32.48 4.73 -2.52
CA ALA A 22 -32.50 5.94 -1.71
C ALA A 22 -31.58 7.04 -2.29
N GLU A 23 -31.85 8.28 -1.93
CA GLU A 23 -31.00 9.43 -2.27
C GLU A 23 -29.63 9.32 -1.58
N SER A 24 -28.56 9.78 -2.23
CA SER A 24 -27.18 9.66 -1.71
C SER A 24 -27.04 10.25 -0.30
N SER A 25 -27.72 11.36 -0.01
CA SER A 25 -27.73 12.04 1.29
C SER A 25 -28.29 11.20 2.45
N SER A 26 -29.07 10.16 2.15
CA SER A 26 -29.66 9.31 3.18
C SER A 26 -28.72 8.23 3.71
N TYR A 27 -27.61 7.98 3.02
CA TYR A 27 -26.62 6.96 3.42
C TYR A 27 -25.68 7.43 4.52
N ASN A 28 -25.65 8.74 4.84
CA ASN A 28 -24.71 9.34 5.81
C ASN A 28 -23.26 8.92 5.54
N TYR A 29 -22.85 8.96 4.26
CA TYR A 29 -21.56 8.46 3.79
C TYR A 29 -20.45 9.50 3.99
N SER A 30 -20.06 9.72 5.24
CA SER A 30 -19.02 10.70 5.63
C SER A 30 -17.87 10.01 6.38
N ARG A 31 -16.76 10.75 6.60
CA ARG A 31 -15.63 10.26 7.41
C ARG A 31 -16.11 9.85 8.81
N GLY A 32 -15.59 8.73 9.32
CA GLY A 32 -16.17 8.03 10.48
C GLY A 32 -17.33 7.09 10.11
N LEU A 33 -17.43 6.68 8.84
CA LEU A 33 -18.43 5.73 8.35
C LEU A 33 -18.37 4.42 9.14
N THR A 34 -19.51 4.02 9.70
CA THR A 34 -19.62 2.75 10.38
C THR A 34 -19.76 1.61 9.38
N THR A 35 -19.33 0.41 9.78
CA THR A 35 -19.53 -0.80 8.99
C THR A 35 -21.01 -1.02 8.62
N GLU A 36 -21.94 -0.73 9.54
CA GLU A 36 -23.39 -0.84 9.29
C GLU A 36 -23.86 0.07 8.13
N LEU A 37 -23.41 1.33 8.11
CA LEU A 37 -23.78 2.29 7.07
C LEU A 37 -23.15 1.92 5.72
N HIS A 38 -21.90 1.46 5.73
CA HIS A 38 -21.23 0.99 4.51
C HIS A 38 -21.96 -0.23 3.92
N LEU A 39 -22.26 -1.23 4.76
CA LEU A 39 -23.01 -2.41 4.36
C LEU A 39 -24.42 -2.07 3.89
N LYS A 40 -25.08 -1.07 4.48
CA LYS A 40 -26.36 -0.59 3.97
C LYS A 40 -26.24 -0.13 2.50
N TYR A 41 -25.21 0.66 2.17
CA TYR A 41 -25.00 1.11 0.80
C TYR A 41 -24.74 -0.06 -0.17
N ILE A 42 -23.89 -1.01 0.22
CA ILE A 42 -23.58 -2.20 -0.60
C ILE A 42 -24.83 -3.07 -0.82
N ASN A 43 -25.59 -3.35 0.23
CA ASN A 43 -26.80 -4.18 0.14
C ASN A 43 -27.90 -3.51 -0.70
N ASP A 44 -28.04 -2.19 -0.62
CA ASP A 44 -28.96 -1.44 -1.48
C ASP A 44 -28.53 -1.48 -2.96
N ALA A 45 -27.22 -1.48 -3.24
CA ALA A 45 -26.69 -1.65 -4.60
C ALA A 45 -26.97 -3.06 -5.16
N LEU A 46 -26.72 -4.10 -4.36
CA LEU A 46 -27.07 -5.49 -4.73
C LEU A 46 -28.56 -5.65 -4.97
N THR A 47 -29.40 -5.01 -4.14
CA THR A 47 -30.87 -5.00 -4.31
C THR A 47 -31.29 -4.31 -5.61
N ALA A 48 -30.64 -3.21 -5.98
CA ALA A 48 -30.93 -2.48 -7.21
C ALA A 48 -30.63 -3.31 -8.47
N VAL A 49 -29.56 -4.11 -8.45
CA VAL A 49 -29.24 -5.07 -9.52
C VAL A 49 -30.26 -6.22 -9.56
N GLY A 50 -30.64 -6.71 -8.38
CA GLY A 50 -31.63 -7.76 -8.21
C GLY A 50 -31.20 -9.11 -8.82
N PRO A 51 -32.14 -10.04 -9.02
CA PRO A 51 -31.83 -11.41 -9.46
C PRO A 51 -31.55 -11.53 -10.97
N SER A 52 -31.45 -10.40 -11.70
CA SER A 52 -31.25 -10.39 -13.15
C SER A 52 -29.80 -10.68 -13.55
N PHE A 53 -28.88 -10.52 -12.61
CA PHE A 53 -27.47 -10.81 -12.75
C PHE A 53 -27.07 -11.83 -11.68
N SER A 54 -26.23 -12.80 -12.05
CA SER A 54 -25.69 -13.76 -11.08
C SER A 54 -24.32 -13.33 -10.62
N PHE A 55 -24.13 -13.31 -9.29
CA PHE A 55 -22.87 -13.02 -8.64
C PHE A 55 -22.07 -14.30 -8.35
N GLU A 56 -22.47 -15.43 -8.93
CA GLU A 56 -21.71 -16.68 -8.85
C GLU A 56 -20.30 -16.46 -9.42
N ASN A 57 -19.27 -16.84 -8.66
CA ASN A 57 -17.84 -16.64 -8.98
C ASN A 57 -17.36 -15.18 -8.93
N ILE A 58 -18.08 -14.29 -8.23
CA ILE A 58 -17.57 -12.95 -7.91
C ILE A 58 -16.89 -12.98 -6.54
N ASP A 59 -15.56 -12.89 -6.52
CA ASP A 59 -14.77 -12.87 -5.28
C ASP A 59 -14.69 -11.46 -4.66
N VAL A 60 -14.67 -10.43 -5.50
CA VAL A 60 -14.58 -9.02 -5.10
C VAL A 60 -15.65 -8.20 -5.82
N LEU A 61 -16.51 -7.54 -5.04
CA LEU A 61 -17.54 -6.64 -5.56
C LEU A 61 -17.02 -5.19 -5.60
N TYR A 62 -16.99 -4.61 -6.79
CA TYR A 62 -16.73 -3.19 -6.98
C TYR A 62 -18.04 -2.41 -7.17
N VAL A 63 -18.38 -1.54 -6.23
CA VAL A 63 -19.54 -0.63 -6.29
C VAL A 63 -19.06 0.78 -6.60
N ILE A 64 -19.23 1.21 -7.84
CA ILE A 64 -18.83 2.55 -8.28
C ILE A 64 -20.03 3.50 -8.13
N ALA A 65 -19.92 4.51 -7.28
CA ALA A 65 -20.91 5.57 -7.20
C ALA A 65 -20.88 6.43 -8.48
N ALA A 66 -22.04 6.85 -8.97
CA ALA A 66 -22.09 7.75 -10.12
C ALA A 66 -21.48 9.11 -9.77
N PRO A 67 -20.90 9.84 -10.75
CA PRO A 67 -20.30 11.17 -10.51
C PRO A 67 -21.26 12.25 -9.96
N TYR A 68 -22.57 12.00 -9.95
CA TYR A 68 -23.61 12.88 -9.41
C TYR A 68 -24.20 12.39 -8.08
N ALA A 69 -23.63 11.34 -7.48
CA ALA A 69 -23.97 10.88 -6.14
C ALA A 69 -23.10 11.64 -5.11
N ASP A 70 -23.30 12.95 -5.03
CA ASP A 70 -22.39 13.91 -4.38
C ASP A 70 -22.02 13.56 -2.93
N GLU A 71 -22.92 12.86 -2.24
CA GLU A 71 -22.80 12.52 -0.81
C GLU A 71 -22.01 11.24 -0.56
N ILE A 72 -21.62 10.49 -1.61
CA ILE A 72 -20.73 9.32 -1.48
C ILE A 72 -19.29 9.80 -1.72
N GLY A 73 -18.76 10.54 -0.76
CA GLY A 73 -17.60 11.41 -0.98
C GLY A 73 -16.23 10.73 -1.07
N PHE A 74 -16.09 9.50 -0.57
CA PHE A 74 -14.79 8.82 -0.48
C PHE A 74 -14.91 7.33 -0.77
N SER A 75 -13.78 6.70 -1.07
CA SER A 75 -13.71 5.27 -1.32
C SER A 75 -13.31 4.50 -0.06
N THR A 76 -13.80 3.27 0.07
CA THR A 76 -13.42 2.38 1.17
C THR A 76 -13.79 0.93 0.86
N SER A 77 -13.11 0.00 1.52
CA SER A 77 -13.33 -1.44 1.38
C SER A 77 -13.86 -2.08 2.67
N THR A 78 -14.49 -3.23 2.54
CA THR A 78 -14.90 -4.07 3.67
C THR A 78 -14.70 -5.53 3.33
N SER A 79 -14.29 -6.31 4.33
CA SER A 79 -14.18 -7.78 4.26
C SER A 79 -15.32 -8.48 5.01
N VAL A 80 -16.45 -7.78 5.22
CA VAL A 80 -17.65 -8.39 5.79
C VAL A 80 -18.47 -9.01 4.67
N ASP A 81 -18.79 -10.29 4.83
CA ASP A 81 -19.62 -11.04 3.89
C ASP A 81 -20.95 -10.33 3.60
N VAL A 82 -21.26 -10.20 2.31
CA VAL A 82 -22.59 -9.78 1.81
C VAL A 82 -23.21 -10.89 0.99
N ILE A 83 -24.54 -10.97 0.98
CA ILE A 83 -25.30 -12.00 0.27
C ILE A 83 -26.11 -11.34 -0.84
N ALA A 84 -25.81 -11.71 -2.08
CA ALA A 84 -26.54 -11.24 -3.25
C ALA A 84 -27.93 -11.90 -3.36
N ALA A 85 -28.80 -11.35 -4.22
CA ALA A 85 -30.18 -11.83 -4.39
C ALA A 85 -30.28 -13.28 -4.91
N ASP A 86 -29.25 -13.76 -5.60
CA ASP A 86 -29.14 -15.15 -6.09
C ASP A 86 -28.59 -16.12 -5.03
N GLY A 87 -28.26 -15.62 -3.82
CA GLY A 87 -27.71 -16.40 -2.71
C GLY A 87 -26.18 -16.48 -2.69
N SER A 88 -25.48 -15.85 -3.64
CA SER A 88 -24.02 -15.81 -3.66
C SER A 88 -23.47 -15.01 -2.48
N THR A 89 -22.46 -15.56 -1.80
CA THR A 89 -21.70 -14.83 -0.77
C THR A 89 -20.49 -14.17 -1.40
N ILE A 90 -20.32 -12.87 -1.16
CA ILE A 90 -19.16 -12.10 -1.60
C ILE A 90 -18.43 -11.61 -0.35
N GLY A 91 -17.15 -11.99 -0.22
CA GLY A 91 -16.37 -11.74 1.00
C GLY A 91 -15.72 -10.37 1.07
N ILE A 92 -15.49 -9.72 -0.08
CA ILE A 92 -14.85 -8.41 -0.15
C ILE A 92 -15.67 -7.49 -1.04
N SER A 93 -15.98 -6.30 -0.54
CA SER A 93 -16.66 -5.24 -1.28
C SER A 93 -15.88 -3.94 -1.19
N ILE A 94 -15.72 -3.27 -2.33
CA ILE A 94 -15.09 -1.96 -2.44
C ILE A 94 -16.12 -0.98 -2.97
N THR A 95 -16.34 0.11 -2.24
CA THR A 95 -17.14 1.23 -2.72
C THR A 95 -16.22 2.33 -3.19
N TYR A 96 -16.38 2.77 -4.44
CA TYR A 96 -15.70 3.94 -4.97
C TYR A 96 -16.61 5.17 -4.95
N GLY A 97 -16.17 6.21 -4.26
CA GLY A 97 -16.88 7.48 -4.10
C GLY A 97 -16.42 8.57 -5.08
N GLN A 98 -16.70 9.82 -4.75
CA GLN A 98 -16.37 10.99 -5.57
C GLN A 98 -14.86 11.26 -5.67
N ASP A 99 -14.06 10.78 -4.71
CA ASP A 99 -12.60 10.86 -4.76
C ASP A 99 -12.00 10.10 -5.96
N LEU A 100 -12.63 9.00 -6.39
CA LEU A 100 -12.31 8.35 -7.66
C LEU A 100 -12.45 9.31 -8.85
N HIS A 101 -13.57 10.04 -8.94
CA HIS A 101 -13.88 10.85 -10.12
C HIS A 101 -13.15 12.18 -10.16
N PHE A 102 -12.95 12.81 -9.01
CA PHE A 102 -12.57 14.22 -8.94
C PHE A 102 -11.25 14.51 -8.23
N THR A 103 -10.65 13.53 -7.54
CA THR A 103 -9.44 13.77 -6.73
C THR A 103 -8.27 12.88 -7.15
N TRP A 104 -8.43 11.56 -7.06
CA TRP A 104 -7.32 10.61 -7.08
C TRP A 104 -7.34 9.64 -8.26
N GLY A 105 -8.48 9.48 -8.95
CA GLY A 105 -8.56 8.64 -10.13
C GLY A 105 -8.16 7.20 -9.86
N TYR A 106 -7.37 6.64 -10.77
CA TYR A 106 -6.88 5.25 -10.68
C TYR A 106 -6.06 4.98 -9.41
N LYS A 107 -5.51 5.99 -8.73
CA LYS A 107 -4.75 5.76 -7.49
C LYS A 107 -5.64 5.24 -6.37
N THR A 108 -6.88 5.71 -6.28
CA THR A 108 -7.87 5.16 -5.33
C THR A 108 -8.27 3.74 -5.71
N ILE A 109 -8.38 3.43 -7.01
CA ILE A 109 -8.63 2.06 -7.46
C ILE A 109 -7.54 1.12 -6.93
N ASN A 110 -6.28 1.52 -7.11
CA ASN A 110 -5.12 0.75 -6.67
C ASN A 110 -5.05 0.63 -5.14
N HIS A 111 -5.32 1.71 -4.40
CA HIS A 111 -5.32 1.69 -2.93
C HIS A 111 -6.37 0.73 -2.38
N GLU A 112 -7.63 0.89 -2.78
CA GLU A 112 -8.71 0.04 -2.26
C GLU A 112 -8.60 -1.41 -2.73
N THR A 113 -8.09 -1.63 -3.96
CA THR A 113 -7.79 -2.99 -4.43
C THR A 113 -6.64 -3.62 -3.64
N GLY A 114 -5.72 -2.81 -3.11
CA GLY A 114 -4.69 -3.26 -2.16
C GLY A 114 -5.29 -3.98 -0.96
N HIS A 115 -6.36 -3.45 -0.38
CA HIS A 115 -7.09 -4.12 0.71
C HIS A 115 -7.73 -5.44 0.28
N ALA A 116 -8.28 -5.52 -0.94
CA ALA A 116 -8.80 -6.79 -1.46
C ALA A 116 -7.71 -7.86 -1.62
N MET A 117 -6.45 -7.45 -1.77
CA MET A 117 -5.30 -8.35 -1.80
C MET A 117 -4.66 -8.57 -0.42
N GLY A 118 -5.26 -8.04 0.65
CA GLY A 118 -4.82 -8.23 2.03
C GLY A 118 -3.77 -7.24 2.53
N LEU A 119 -3.60 -6.09 1.87
CA LEU A 119 -2.71 -5.03 2.36
C LEU A 119 -3.41 -4.15 3.41
N PRO A 120 -2.73 -3.82 4.53
CA PRO A 120 -3.26 -2.89 5.54
C PRO A 120 -3.09 -1.42 5.11
N ASP A 121 -3.89 -0.54 5.71
CA ASP A 121 -3.56 0.89 5.77
C ASP A 121 -2.28 1.09 6.58
N LEU A 122 -1.37 1.90 6.05
CA LEU A 122 -0.10 2.25 6.70
C LEU A 122 -0.13 3.64 7.36
N TYR A 123 -1.26 4.32 7.34
CA TYR A 123 -1.42 5.66 7.91
C TYR A 123 -2.17 5.64 9.24
N ALA A 124 -1.87 6.58 10.13
CA ALA A 124 -2.72 6.82 11.30
C ALA A 124 -3.89 7.73 10.93
N GLU A 125 -5.06 7.54 11.55
CA GLU A 125 -6.26 8.35 11.28
C GLU A 125 -6.01 9.86 11.46
N GLU A 126 -5.20 10.23 12.47
CA GLU A 126 -4.90 11.63 12.80
C GLU A 126 -3.77 12.25 11.98
N ASP A 127 -2.86 11.42 11.45
CA ASP A 127 -1.68 11.86 10.69
C ASP A 127 -1.27 10.78 9.69
N ASN A 128 -1.48 11.10 8.42
CA ASN A 128 -1.23 10.17 7.33
C ASN A 128 0.24 10.03 6.90
N THR A 129 1.12 10.87 7.43
CA THR A 129 2.55 10.81 7.18
C THR A 129 3.33 10.13 8.30
N LYS A 130 2.68 9.90 9.45
CA LYS A 130 3.30 9.49 10.72
C LYS A 130 4.24 8.28 10.64
N TYR A 131 3.89 7.24 9.89
CA TYR A 131 4.63 5.97 9.90
C TYR A 131 5.48 5.75 8.66
N VAL A 132 4.97 6.13 7.49
CA VAL A 132 5.59 5.80 6.20
C VAL A 132 5.75 6.99 5.25
N GLY A 133 5.47 8.21 5.72
CA GLY A 133 5.49 9.40 4.88
C GLY A 133 4.70 9.20 3.59
N GLY A 134 5.34 9.48 2.46
CA GLY A 134 4.79 9.25 1.12
C GLY A 134 5.46 8.13 0.32
N PHE A 135 5.92 7.07 0.99
CA PHE A 135 6.66 5.95 0.40
C PHE A 135 5.83 4.70 0.05
N ASP A 136 4.53 4.70 0.31
CA ASP A 136 3.66 3.60 -0.09
C ASP A 136 2.23 4.12 -0.31
N LEU A 137 1.59 3.66 -1.38
CA LEU A 137 0.21 4.02 -1.73
C LEU A 137 -0.79 3.67 -0.63
N MET A 138 -0.54 2.62 0.16
CA MET A 138 -1.36 2.23 1.32
C MET A 138 -1.17 3.17 2.53
N GLY A 139 -0.15 4.04 2.51
CA GLY A 139 0.03 5.11 3.49
C GLY A 139 -0.53 6.44 2.98
N LEU A 140 0.00 6.93 1.86
CA LEU A 140 -0.38 8.22 1.30
C LEU A 140 -0.60 8.11 -0.21
N ILE A 141 -1.86 8.18 -0.64
CA ILE A 141 -2.26 8.14 -2.06
C ILE A 141 -1.57 9.23 -2.90
N ALA A 142 -1.35 10.39 -2.28
CA ALA A 142 -0.71 11.56 -2.87
C ALA A 142 0.83 11.55 -2.77
N GLY A 143 1.42 10.47 -2.24
CA GLY A 143 2.85 10.38 -1.95
C GLY A 143 3.73 10.60 -3.18
N GLN A 144 4.92 11.13 -2.94
CA GLN A 144 5.97 11.38 -3.93
C GLN A 144 6.60 10.08 -4.44
N SER A 145 6.54 9.03 -3.63
CA SER A 145 7.11 7.72 -3.89
C SER A 145 6.03 6.66 -3.63
N PRO A 146 4.94 6.61 -4.42
CA PRO A 146 3.78 5.79 -4.10
C PRO A 146 3.94 4.31 -4.48
N ASP A 147 5.09 3.84 -4.96
CA ASP A 147 5.29 2.41 -5.15
C ASP A 147 5.12 1.66 -3.81
N TYR A 148 4.63 0.41 -3.86
CA TYR A 148 4.52 -0.41 -2.67
C TYR A 148 5.90 -0.75 -2.11
N PHE A 149 6.01 -0.78 -0.78
CA PHE A 149 7.15 -1.37 -0.09
C PHE A 149 7.44 -2.78 -0.62
N ALA A 150 8.72 -3.14 -0.66
CA ALA A 150 9.16 -4.49 -1.00
C ALA A 150 8.49 -5.54 -0.11
N TRP A 151 8.24 -5.23 1.17
CA TRP A 151 7.45 -6.08 2.07
C TRP A 151 6.07 -6.44 1.48
N HIS A 152 5.30 -5.45 1.04
CA HIS A 152 4.00 -5.66 0.42
C HIS A 152 4.12 -6.38 -0.93
N LYS A 153 5.08 -5.98 -1.78
CA LYS A 153 5.29 -6.68 -3.06
C LYS A 153 5.70 -8.14 -2.86
N TRP A 154 6.43 -8.45 -1.79
CA TRP A 154 6.81 -9.82 -1.45
C TRP A 154 5.60 -10.61 -0.93
N GLN A 155 4.79 -10.03 -0.04
CA GLN A 155 3.52 -10.62 0.41
C GLN A 155 2.59 -10.96 -0.76
N LEU A 156 2.53 -10.10 -1.77
CA LEU A 156 1.72 -10.29 -2.99
C LEU A 156 2.36 -11.25 -4.01
N GLY A 157 3.57 -11.74 -3.77
CA GLY A 157 4.34 -12.54 -4.71
C GLY A 157 4.80 -11.79 -5.97
N TRP A 158 4.80 -10.46 -5.96
CA TRP A 158 5.32 -9.62 -7.04
C TRP A 158 6.84 -9.57 -7.01
N VAL A 159 7.41 -9.51 -5.82
CA VAL A 159 8.82 -9.83 -5.55
C VAL A 159 8.88 -11.31 -5.15
N ASP A 160 9.69 -12.11 -5.86
CA ASP A 160 9.87 -13.53 -5.53
C ASP A 160 10.84 -13.73 -4.35
N ASP A 161 10.73 -14.87 -3.66
CA ASP A 161 11.64 -15.23 -2.55
C ASP A 161 13.12 -15.14 -2.93
N SER A 162 13.47 -15.48 -4.18
CA SER A 162 14.85 -15.40 -4.68
C SER A 162 15.36 -13.97 -4.87
N GLN A 163 14.48 -12.97 -4.77
CA GLN A 163 14.83 -11.55 -4.84
C GLN A 163 14.84 -10.89 -3.45
N VAL A 164 14.63 -11.66 -2.39
CA VAL A 164 14.74 -11.19 -1.00
C VAL A 164 15.92 -11.88 -0.34
N GLU A 165 16.94 -11.11 0.00
CA GLU A 165 18.11 -11.60 0.70
C GLU A 165 17.83 -11.63 2.22
N CYS A 166 17.99 -12.78 2.86
CA CYS A 166 17.69 -12.93 4.29
C CYS A 166 18.97 -12.90 5.13
N ALA A 167 19.17 -11.84 5.91
CA ALA A 167 20.33 -11.72 6.80
C ALA A 167 20.06 -12.43 8.14
N VAL A 168 20.10 -13.77 8.15
CA VAL A 168 19.70 -14.59 9.32
C VAL A 168 20.84 -14.91 10.31
N ASP A 169 22.09 -14.88 9.85
CA ASP A 169 23.25 -15.26 10.66
C ASP A 169 23.92 -14.05 11.32
N ALA A 170 24.58 -14.29 12.46
CA ALA A 170 25.41 -13.30 13.14
C ALA A 170 26.66 -12.95 12.32
N GLY A 171 27.18 -11.73 12.51
CA GLY A 171 28.35 -11.22 11.80
C GLY A 171 27.99 -10.33 10.62
N LYS A 172 28.97 -10.11 9.74
CA LYS A 172 28.91 -9.13 8.65
C LYS A 172 28.68 -9.79 7.30
N THR A 173 27.67 -9.31 6.58
CA THR A 173 27.38 -9.74 5.23
C THR A 173 27.07 -8.54 4.33
N THR A 174 27.51 -8.60 3.08
CA THR A 174 27.29 -7.56 2.09
C THR A 174 26.24 -8.01 1.06
N TYR A 175 25.31 -7.13 0.73
CA TYR A 175 24.23 -7.38 -0.23
C TYR A 175 24.21 -6.30 -1.31
N ARG A 176 23.81 -6.69 -2.53
CA ARG A 176 23.52 -5.76 -3.63
C ARG A 176 22.02 -5.73 -3.84
N ILE A 177 21.41 -4.57 -3.67
CA ILE A 177 19.97 -4.36 -3.84
C ILE A 177 19.72 -3.34 -4.95
N GLY A 178 18.76 -3.65 -5.83
CA GLY A 178 18.34 -2.77 -6.91
C GLY A 178 17.01 -2.07 -6.62
N PRO A 179 16.67 -1.02 -7.39
CA PRO A 179 15.46 -0.22 -7.17
C PRO A 179 14.18 -1.04 -7.18
N ILE A 180 13.27 -0.77 -6.23
CA ILE A 180 12.00 -1.50 -6.08
C ILE A 180 10.98 -1.12 -7.16
N GLU A 181 11.18 -0.03 -7.89
CA GLU A 181 10.16 0.48 -8.81
C GLU A 181 10.11 -0.26 -10.15
N VAL A 182 11.20 -0.92 -10.51
CA VAL A 182 11.43 -1.56 -11.81
C VAL A 182 11.75 -3.05 -11.68
N ALA A 183 11.27 -3.85 -12.63
CA ALA A 183 11.62 -5.27 -12.70
C ALA A 183 13.12 -5.46 -13.01
N GLY A 184 13.70 -6.56 -12.56
CA GLY A 184 15.10 -6.89 -12.82
C GLY A 184 15.56 -8.12 -12.07
N GLU A 185 16.77 -8.58 -12.34
CA GLU A 185 17.37 -9.78 -11.72
C GLU A 185 18.00 -9.49 -10.35
N ALA A 186 18.33 -8.24 -10.05
CA ALA A 186 18.88 -7.85 -8.75
C ALA A 186 17.89 -8.14 -7.61
N ALA A 187 18.43 -8.42 -6.42
CA ALA A 187 17.64 -8.48 -5.20
C ALA A 187 16.90 -7.16 -4.98
N LYS A 188 15.67 -7.23 -4.48
CA LYS A 188 14.76 -6.11 -4.27
C LYS A 188 14.69 -5.65 -2.83
N ALA A 189 15.06 -6.52 -1.89
CA ALA A 189 15.18 -6.17 -0.50
C ALA A 189 16.18 -7.07 0.23
N VAL A 190 16.66 -6.57 1.36
CA VAL A 190 17.24 -7.39 2.43
C VAL A 190 16.24 -7.44 3.59
N ALA A 191 15.89 -8.64 4.03
CA ALA A 191 15.06 -8.88 5.20
C ALA A 191 15.94 -9.32 6.38
N ILE A 192 15.85 -8.60 7.50
CA ILE A 192 16.67 -8.81 8.69
C ILE A 192 15.73 -9.17 9.85
N PRO A 193 15.57 -10.44 10.22
CA PRO A 193 14.64 -10.85 11.26
C PRO A 193 15.08 -10.35 12.64
N ILE A 194 14.15 -9.72 13.35
CA ILE A 194 14.32 -9.25 14.74
C ILE A 194 13.56 -10.18 15.70
N THR A 195 12.31 -10.49 15.38
CA THR A 195 11.46 -11.44 16.11
C THR A 195 10.81 -12.42 15.14
N SER A 196 9.87 -13.24 15.62
CA SER A 196 9.07 -14.12 14.75
C SER A 196 8.12 -13.37 13.83
N THR A 197 7.80 -12.11 14.12
CA THR A 197 6.86 -11.29 13.34
C THR A 197 7.46 -9.98 12.82
N GLN A 198 8.54 -9.51 13.44
CA GLN A 198 9.17 -8.24 13.11
C GLN A 198 10.49 -8.41 12.36
N TYR A 199 10.65 -7.61 11.32
CA TYR A 199 11.84 -7.50 10.49
C TYR A 199 12.28 -6.04 10.38
N VAL A 200 13.58 -5.82 10.27
CA VAL A 200 14.11 -4.61 9.62
C VAL A 200 14.29 -4.95 8.15
N MET A 201 13.75 -4.11 7.29
CA MET A 201 13.82 -4.24 5.84
C MET A 201 14.71 -3.14 5.27
N ALA A 202 15.48 -3.48 4.23
CA ALA A 202 16.21 -2.52 3.42
C ALA A 202 15.81 -2.67 1.96
N GLU A 203 15.38 -1.58 1.32
CA GLU A 203 15.07 -1.53 -0.11
C GLU A 203 15.66 -0.28 -0.77
N VAL A 204 15.83 -0.28 -2.08
CA VAL A 204 16.29 0.92 -2.81
C VAL A 204 15.10 1.68 -3.35
N ARG A 205 15.06 2.99 -3.05
CA ARG A 205 14.12 3.96 -3.62
C ARG A 205 14.83 4.88 -4.60
N SER A 206 14.21 5.08 -5.75
CA SER A 206 14.79 5.83 -6.87
C SER A 206 13.73 6.71 -7.55
N THR A 207 14.12 7.43 -8.60
CA THR A 207 13.17 8.16 -9.47
C THR A 207 12.70 7.34 -10.66
N LEU A 208 12.85 6.01 -10.60
CA LEU A 208 12.38 5.11 -11.65
C LEU A 208 10.90 4.75 -11.45
N GLY A 209 10.27 4.25 -12.52
CA GLY A 209 8.92 3.72 -12.44
C GLY A 209 7.89 4.77 -11.98
N ILE A 210 7.10 4.42 -10.97
CA ILE A 210 6.02 5.28 -10.45
C ILE A 210 6.51 6.31 -9.43
N ASP A 211 7.76 6.21 -8.96
CA ASP A 211 8.37 7.14 -8.00
C ASP A 211 9.12 8.28 -8.72
N SER A 212 8.75 8.60 -9.97
CA SER A 212 9.45 9.62 -10.78
C SER A 212 9.50 11.01 -10.16
N ASP A 213 8.60 11.30 -9.21
CA ASP A 213 8.52 12.58 -8.51
C ASP A 213 9.28 12.59 -7.16
N ALA A 214 9.89 11.47 -6.77
CA ALA A 214 10.65 11.32 -5.54
C ALA A 214 11.74 12.39 -5.42
N CYS A 215 11.91 12.92 -4.21
CA CYS A 215 13.00 13.84 -3.90
C CYS A 215 14.07 13.23 -2.98
N GLY A 216 13.70 12.24 -2.16
CA GLY A 216 14.62 11.36 -1.46
C GLY A 216 14.86 10.08 -2.24
N THR A 217 16.13 9.71 -2.45
CA THR A 217 16.51 8.45 -3.10
C THR A 217 17.69 7.83 -2.36
N GLY A 218 17.79 6.51 -2.35
CA GLY A 218 18.79 5.79 -1.59
C GLY A 218 18.27 4.47 -1.04
N VAL A 219 18.88 3.99 0.03
CA VAL A 219 18.44 2.79 0.75
C VAL A 219 17.43 3.20 1.80
N LEU A 220 16.16 2.87 1.61
CA LEU A 220 15.13 3.09 2.62
C LEU A 220 15.14 1.93 3.61
N LEU A 221 15.27 2.26 4.89
CA LEU A 221 15.15 1.31 5.99
C LEU A 221 13.79 1.49 6.66
N TYR A 222 13.17 0.38 7.04
CA TYR A 222 11.91 0.38 7.78
C TYR A 222 11.77 -0.89 8.61
N THR A 223 10.95 -0.83 9.66
CA THR A 223 10.47 -2.04 10.32
C THR A 223 9.17 -2.50 9.68
N ALA A 224 8.97 -3.81 9.58
CA ALA A 224 7.72 -4.44 9.21
C ALA A 224 7.36 -5.49 10.27
N ASP A 225 6.16 -5.43 10.85
CA ASP A 225 5.69 -6.35 11.89
C ASP A 225 4.31 -6.89 11.56
N SER A 226 4.24 -8.19 11.27
CA SER A 226 2.98 -8.86 10.92
C SER A 226 2.00 -9.01 12.09
N ALA A 227 2.40 -8.67 13.32
CA ALA A 227 1.53 -8.68 14.50
C ALA A 227 0.76 -7.36 14.70
N ILE A 228 1.10 -6.31 13.96
CA ILE A 228 0.48 -4.99 14.08
C ILE A 228 -0.63 -4.84 13.03
N GLY A 229 -1.77 -4.28 13.44
CA GLY A 229 -2.95 -4.13 12.60
C GLY A 229 -2.91 -2.93 11.65
N SER A 230 -3.89 -2.89 10.74
CA SER A 230 -4.16 -1.74 9.87
C SER A 230 -4.30 -0.45 10.68
N GLY A 231 -3.62 0.62 10.26
CA GLY A 231 -3.65 1.93 10.93
C GLY A 231 -2.77 2.07 12.18
N ASP A 232 -2.23 0.98 12.71
CA ASP A 232 -1.36 0.99 13.92
C ASP A 232 0.14 1.05 13.59
N GLY A 233 0.47 1.25 12.31
CA GLY A 233 1.84 1.32 11.79
C GLY A 233 2.53 -0.03 11.76
N PRO A 234 2.02 -1.01 10.99
CA PRO A 234 2.67 -2.31 10.78
C PRO A 234 3.95 -2.21 9.96
N VAL A 235 4.11 -1.10 9.22
CA VAL A 235 5.35 -0.68 8.60
C VAL A 235 5.72 0.69 9.15
N ARG A 236 6.99 0.90 9.53
CA ARG A 236 7.49 2.17 10.05
C ARG A 236 8.87 2.49 9.50
N ILE A 237 9.00 3.63 8.83
CA ILE A 237 10.27 4.11 8.30
C ILE A 237 11.25 4.41 9.42
N ILE A 238 12.50 4.05 9.18
CA ILE A 238 13.66 4.50 9.93
C ILE A 238 14.23 5.67 9.13
N ASP A 239 14.13 6.87 9.68
CA ASP A 239 14.46 8.11 8.98
C ASP A 239 15.95 8.44 9.10
N ALA A 240 16.65 8.55 7.97
CA ALA A 240 18.06 8.95 7.94
C ALA A 240 18.27 10.44 8.30
N ASN A 241 17.25 11.27 8.14
CA ASN A 241 17.34 12.73 8.19
C ASN A 241 16.34 13.33 9.19
N GLU A 242 16.28 12.79 10.41
CA GLU A 242 15.33 13.26 11.43
C GLU A 242 15.37 14.79 11.66
N ASN A 243 14.20 15.42 11.62
CA ASN A 243 13.96 16.86 11.76
C ASN A 243 14.55 17.70 10.61
N SER A 244 14.69 17.15 9.40
CA SER A 244 15.10 17.85 8.18
C SER A 244 14.03 18.82 7.66
N GLY A 245 12.75 18.57 7.96
CA GLY A 245 11.62 19.20 7.31
C GLY A 245 11.24 18.58 5.96
N GLY A 246 11.90 17.48 5.57
CA GLY A 246 11.80 16.84 4.27
C GLY A 246 12.43 17.63 3.11
N CYS A 247 12.56 16.99 1.95
CA CYS A 247 13.06 17.58 0.71
C CYS A 247 12.01 18.37 -0.08
N LYS A 248 10.71 18.07 0.10
CA LYS A 248 9.59 18.81 -0.48
C LYS A 248 8.44 18.94 0.53
N PRO A 249 8.15 20.12 1.09
CA PRO A 249 6.96 20.26 1.92
C PRO A 249 5.71 19.90 1.10
N ASP A 250 4.72 19.27 1.74
CA ASP A 250 3.42 18.85 1.19
C ASP A 250 3.35 17.52 0.42
N VAL A 251 4.47 16.81 0.22
CA VAL A 251 4.47 15.51 -0.46
C VAL A 251 5.23 14.48 0.38
N GLY A 252 4.53 13.85 1.32
CA GLY A 252 5.10 12.84 2.23
C GLY A 252 5.65 13.35 3.57
N GLY A 253 5.63 14.68 3.79
CA GLY A 253 6.02 15.28 5.06
C GLY A 253 7.50 15.16 5.39
N GLU A 254 7.81 15.17 6.68
CA GLU A 254 9.17 15.04 7.24
C GLU A 254 9.96 13.89 6.59
N MET A 255 9.33 12.72 6.49
CA MET A 255 10.03 11.50 6.10
C MET A 255 10.39 11.45 4.62
N ASN A 256 9.98 12.38 3.76
CA ASN A 256 10.14 12.21 2.30
C ASN A 256 11.59 12.23 1.78
N ASP A 257 12.56 12.56 2.63
CA ASP A 257 13.99 12.39 2.41
C ASP A 257 14.63 11.30 3.30
N ALA A 258 13.84 10.40 3.88
CA ALA A 258 14.31 9.33 4.76
C ALA A 258 15.35 8.33 4.21
N PRO A 259 15.46 8.04 2.89
CA PRO A 259 16.44 7.08 2.41
C PRO A 259 17.89 7.43 2.78
N PHE A 260 18.65 6.42 3.19
CA PHE A 260 20.07 6.51 3.49
C PHE A 260 20.90 6.59 2.21
N GLY A 261 21.78 7.59 2.16
CA GLY A 261 22.84 7.75 1.18
C GLY A 261 24.11 6.98 1.55
N VAL A 262 25.06 6.99 0.62
CA VAL A 262 26.38 6.33 0.76
C VAL A 262 27.14 6.85 1.99
N GLU A 263 27.85 5.95 2.67
CA GLU A 263 28.53 6.13 3.96
C GLU A 263 27.62 6.33 5.19
N GLN A 264 26.31 6.50 5.02
CA GLN A 264 25.41 6.58 6.17
C GLN A 264 25.20 5.19 6.80
N VAL A 265 24.97 5.21 8.12
CA VAL A 265 24.87 4.03 8.96
C VAL A 265 23.67 4.19 9.87
N TRP A 266 22.87 3.14 9.97
CA TRP A 266 21.88 2.97 11.02
C TRP A 266 22.29 1.83 11.94
N ALA A 267 22.03 1.98 13.25
CA ALA A 267 22.22 0.93 14.23
C ALA A 267 21.05 0.91 15.23
N GLY A 268 20.43 -0.26 15.39
CA GLY A 268 19.27 -0.47 16.26
C GLY A 268 18.86 -1.94 16.27
N GLU A 269 18.12 -2.37 17.29
CA GLU A 269 17.59 -3.75 17.39
C GLU A 269 18.66 -4.87 17.25
N GLY A 270 19.91 -4.60 17.66
CA GLY A 270 21.03 -5.55 17.53
C GLY A 270 21.57 -5.69 16.09
N VAL A 271 21.19 -4.77 15.20
CA VAL A 271 21.57 -4.74 13.79
C VAL A 271 22.28 -3.43 13.49
N THR A 272 23.29 -3.46 12.63
CA THR A 272 23.87 -2.28 11.97
C THR A 272 23.75 -2.44 10.47
N VAL A 273 23.24 -1.42 9.79
CA VAL A 273 23.16 -1.36 8.32
C VAL A 273 23.96 -0.16 7.84
N ARG A 274 24.94 -0.39 6.97
CA ARG A 274 25.74 0.66 6.33
C ARG A 274 25.51 0.63 4.83
N VAL A 275 25.27 1.80 4.24
CA VAL A 275 25.28 1.96 2.78
C VAL A 275 26.73 2.17 2.33
N VAL A 276 27.28 1.19 1.62
CA VAL A 276 28.71 1.15 1.28
C VAL A 276 28.99 1.95 0.01
N GLU A 277 28.24 1.70 -1.05
CA GLU A 277 28.42 2.41 -2.32
C GLU A 277 27.15 2.29 -3.18
N LYS A 278 27.09 3.15 -4.20
CA LYS A 278 26.11 3.08 -5.29
C LYS A 278 26.81 2.59 -6.55
N VAL A 279 26.29 1.54 -7.19
CA VAL A 279 26.81 0.98 -8.44
C VAL A 279 25.70 1.05 -9.48
N ASP A 280 25.83 1.96 -10.44
CA ASP A 280 24.75 2.34 -11.36
C ASP A 280 23.51 2.80 -10.59
N ASP A 281 22.38 2.11 -10.69
CA ASP A 281 21.15 2.37 -9.92
C ASP A 281 21.01 1.51 -8.66
N ASP A 282 21.90 0.53 -8.48
CA ASP A 282 21.89 -0.38 -7.35
C ASP A 282 22.72 0.18 -6.18
N TYR A 283 22.47 -0.35 -4.98
CA TYR A 283 23.23 -0.04 -3.78
C TYR A 283 23.84 -1.30 -3.19
N ILE A 284 25.08 -1.15 -2.69
CA ILE A 284 25.76 -2.15 -1.89
C ILE A 284 25.58 -1.77 -0.42
N ILE A 285 25.07 -2.68 0.39
CA ILE A 285 24.91 -2.48 1.83
C ILE A 285 25.67 -3.55 2.61
N GLU A 286 26.27 -3.18 3.75
CA GLU A 286 26.80 -4.09 4.75
C GLU A 286 25.79 -4.18 5.90
N VAL A 287 25.37 -5.40 6.22
CA VAL A 287 24.54 -5.70 7.39
C VAL A 287 25.39 -6.45 8.39
N GLU A 288 25.46 -5.95 9.61
CA GLU A 288 26.09 -6.59 10.76
C GLU A 288 25.01 -6.95 11.79
N ARG A 289 24.95 -8.24 12.18
CA ARG A 289 24.09 -8.71 13.26
C ARG A 289 24.92 -9.11 14.47
N ALA A 290 24.51 -8.64 15.65
CA ALA A 290 25.10 -9.06 16.91
C ALA A 290 24.90 -10.57 17.15
N GLU A 291 25.82 -11.17 17.91
CA GLU A 291 25.72 -12.56 18.38
C GLU A 291 24.55 -12.78 19.35
#